data_AF-A0A7K2X9E9-F1
#
_entry.id   AF-A0A7K2X9E9-F1
#
_cell.length_a   1.000
_cell.length_b   1.000
_cell.length_c   1.000
_cell.angle_alpha   90.00
_cell.angle_beta   90.00
_cell.angle_gamma   90.00
#
_symmetry.space_group_name_H-M   'P 1'
#
loop_
_entity.id
_entity.type
_entity.pdbx_description
1 polymer ?
#
loop_
_entity_poly.entity_id
_entity_poly.type
_entity_poly.pdbx_seq_one_letter_code
_entity_poly.pdbx_strand_id
1 'polypeptide(L)' 'ADRPIETRIQWSSGGGHMHVLYGYDDASGWVYWGDPWPSSDRYNWASHSWYVDNSSFSWTHSLYRIGA' A
#
# COMPACT_ATOMS: atom_id res chain seq x y z
N ALA A 1 -8.55 -15.52 1.01
CA ALA A 1 -7.23 -15.48 0.36
C ALA A 1 -7.44 -15.01 -1.09
N ASP A 2 -6.38 -14.64 -1.79
CA ASP A 2 -6.42 -14.29 -3.23
C ASP A 2 -7.30 -13.09 -3.60
N ARG A 3 -7.45 -12.14 -2.67
CA ARG A 3 -8.13 -10.87 -2.94
C ARG A 3 -7.21 -9.72 -2.58
N PRO A 4 -7.18 -8.65 -3.40
CA PRO A 4 -6.41 -7.48 -3.06
C PRO A 4 -6.90 -6.87 -1.74
N ILE A 5 -6.01 -6.15 -1.09
CA ILE A 5 -6.29 -5.42 0.15
C ILE A 5 -6.23 -3.94 -0.19
N GLU A 6 -7.30 -3.18 0.07
CA GLU A 6 -7.23 -1.73 -0.01
C GLU A 6 -6.66 -1.20 1.30
N THR A 7 -5.76 -0.23 1.19
CA THR A 7 -4.98 0.28 2.31
C THR A 7 -4.99 1.79 2.30
N ARG A 8 -5.14 2.39 3.48
CA ARG A 8 -5.01 3.82 3.67
C ARG A 8 -3.61 4.14 4.17
N ILE A 9 -2.88 4.96 3.43
CA ILE A 9 -1.71 5.64 3.96
C ILE A 9 -2.08 7.04 4.43
N GLN A 10 -1.38 7.53 5.45
CA GLN A 10 -1.47 8.88 5.98
C GLN A 10 -0.18 9.60 5.65
N TRP A 11 -0.24 10.65 4.84
CA TRP A 11 0.92 11.50 4.58
C TRP A 11 1.32 12.26 5.84
N SER A 12 2.62 12.47 6.03
CA SER A 12 3.17 13.30 7.11
C SER A 12 2.78 14.78 6.96
N SER A 13 2.53 15.24 5.73
CA SER A 13 1.98 16.57 5.42
C SER A 13 0.46 16.70 5.67
N GLY A 14 -0.20 15.61 6.07
CA GLY A 14 -1.65 15.55 6.24
C GLY A 14 -2.39 14.99 5.02
N GLY A 15 -3.63 14.53 5.23
CA GLY A 15 -4.43 13.86 4.21
C GLY A 15 -4.14 12.36 4.08
N GLY A 16 -5.15 11.61 3.64
CA GLY A 16 -5.03 10.18 3.38
C GLY A 16 -4.98 9.87 1.89
N HIS A 17 -4.40 8.73 1.54
CA HIS A 17 -4.40 8.22 0.18
C HIS A 17 -4.61 6.71 0.16
N MET A 18 -5.22 6.21 -0.91
CA MET A 18 -5.64 4.82 -1.02
C MET A 18 -4.75 4.06 -1.99
N HIS A 19 -4.15 2.98 -1.50
CA HIS A 19 -3.37 2.04 -2.29
C HIS A 19 -4.08 0.67 -2.32
N VAL A 20 -3.81 -0.12 -3.35
CA VAL A 20 -4.28 -1.51 -3.44
C VAL A 20 -3.08 -2.46 -3.36
N LEU A 21 -2.92 -3.17 -2.26
CA LEU A 21 -1.93 -4.24 -2.13
C LEU A 21 -2.38 -5.46 -2.94
N TYR A 22 -1.50 -5.94 -3.81
CA TYR A 22 -1.76 -7.10 -4.67
C TYR A 22 -0.75 -8.24 -4.48
N GLY A 23 0.27 -8.06 -3.65
CA GLY A 23 1.23 -9.13 -3.37
C GLY A 23 2.11 -8.85 -2.16
N TYR A 24 2.63 -9.93 -1.58
CA TYR A 24 3.67 -9.93 -0.57
C TYR A 24 4.65 -11.07 -0.90
N ASP A 25 5.94 -10.76 -0.98
CA ASP A 25 7.02 -11.74 -1.12
C ASP A 25 7.57 -12.04 0.28
N ASP A 26 7.38 -13.27 0.75
CA ASP A 26 7.78 -13.73 2.08
C ASP A 26 9.29 -14.00 2.21
N ALA A 27 9.97 -14.31 1.10
CA ALA A 27 11.41 -14.51 1.08
C ALA A 27 12.16 -13.20 1.25
N SER A 28 11.68 -12.14 0.60
CA SER A 28 12.33 -10.81 0.60
C SER A 28 11.69 -9.81 1.57
N GLY A 29 10.50 -10.11 2.10
CA GLY A 29 9.71 -9.21 2.93
C GLY A 29 9.21 -7.97 2.17
N TRP A 30 8.89 -8.13 0.89
CA TRP A 30 8.45 -7.04 0.01
C TRP A 30 6.94 -7.01 -0.14
N VAL A 31 6.39 -5.81 -0.31
CA VAL A 31 4.98 -5.60 -0.64
C VAL A 31 4.88 -4.95 -2.00
N TYR A 32 3.82 -5.29 -2.72
CA TYR A 32 3.53 -4.73 -4.04
C TYR A 32 2.16 -4.06 -4.00
N TRP A 33 2.09 -2.80 -4.48
CA TRP A 33 0.85 -2.03 -4.44
C TRP A 33 0.62 -1.20 -5.69
N GLY A 34 -0.67 -0.98 -5.95
CA GLY A 34 -1.15 -0.06 -6.95
C GLY A 34 -1.40 1.33 -6.36
N ASP A 35 -0.89 2.37 -7.02
CA ASP A 35 -1.22 3.76 -6.72
C ASP A 35 -2.20 4.30 -7.80
N PRO A 36 -3.41 4.77 -7.44
CA PRO A 36 -4.35 5.37 -8.39
C PRO A 36 -4.07 6.82 -8.74
N TRP A 37 -3.13 7.50 -8.07
CA TRP A 37 -2.82 8.89 -8.33
C TRP A 37 -2.16 9.05 -9.72
N PRO A 38 -2.70 9.90 -10.64
CA PRO A 38 -2.24 9.94 -12.03
C PRO A 38 -0.77 10.32 -12.24
N SER A 39 -0.17 11.02 -11.27
CA SER A 39 1.23 11.45 -11.31
C SER A 39 2.20 10.46 -10.66
N SER A 40 1.70 9.39 -10.06
CA SER A 40 2.51 8.31 -9.48
C SER A 40 2.73 7.19 -10.49
N ASP A 41 3.79 6.40 -10.28
CA ASP A 41 3.87 5.08 -10.91
C ASP A 41 2.68 4.23 -10.47
N ARG A 42 2.02 3.58 -11.43
CA ARG A 42 0.83 2.76 -11.14
C ARG A 42 1.16 1.53 -10.30
N TYR A 43 2.35 0.94 -10.49
CA TYR A 43 2.79 -0.29 -9.84
C TYR A 43 4.08 -0.01 -9.07
N ASN A 44 4.06 -0.28 -7.77
CA ASN A 44 5.16 0.04 -6.86
C ASN A 44 5.50 -1.16 -5.98
N TRP A 45 6.69 -1.13 -5.42
CA TRP A 45 7.16 -2.13 -4.46
C TRP A 45 8.20 -1.54 -3.51
N ALA A 46 8.27 -2.09 -2.31
CA ALA A 46 9.24 -1.74 -1.27
C ALA A 46 9.26 -2.83 -0.20
N SER A 47 10.19 -2.74 0.74
CA SER A 47 10.11 -3.57 1.95
C SER A 47 8.83 -3.25 2.73
N HIS A 48 8.25 -4.27 3.35
CA HIS A 48 7.08 -4.11 4.21
C HIS A 48 7.31 -3.13 5.34
N SER A 49 8.50 -3.14 5.94
CA SER A 49 8.87 -2.17 6.98
C SER A 49 8.77 -0.72 6.48
N TRP A 50 9.27 -0.43 5.28
CA TRP A 50 9.21 0.91 4.70
C TRP A 50 7.78 1.31 4.32
N TYR A 51 6.99 0.36 3.81
CA TYR A 51 5.60 0.61 3.44
C TYR A 51 4.72 0.87 4.68
N VAL A 52 4.98 0.18 5.79
CA VAL A 52 4.23 0.39 7.05
C VAL A 52 4.49 1.79 7.61
N ASP A 53 5.74 2.24 7.62
CA ASP A 53 6.10 3.55 8.15
C ASP A 53 7.40 4.07 7.53
N ASN A 54 7.35 5.29 7.01
CA ASN A 54 8.49 6.01 6.46
C ASN A 54 8.33 7.52 6.69
N SER A 55 9.34 8.31 6.29
CA SER A 55 9.32 9.77 6.51
C SER A 55 8.20 10.51 5.77
N SER A 56 7.63 9.91 4.73
CA SER A 56 6.59 10.51 3.90
C SER A 56 5.20 10.09 4.33
N PHE A 57 4.99 8.83 4.70
CA PHE A 57 3.69 8.32 5.12
C PHE A 57 3.77 7.13 6.07
N SER A 58 2.64 6.87 6.75
CA SER A 58 2.38 5.64 7.50
C SER A 58 1.11 4.93 7.04
N TRP A 59 1.13 3.60 7.03
CA TRP A 59 -0.06 2.77 6.77
C TRP A 59 -0.94 2.77 8.02
N THR A 60 -2.20 3.20 7.87
CA THR A 60 -3.12 3.40 9.00
C THR A 60 -4.33 2.47 9.03
N HIS A 61 -4.85 2.06 7.87
CA HIS A 61 -6.09 1.26 7.81
C HIS A 61 -6.05 0.27 6.65
N SER A 62 -6.86 -0.77 6.77
CA SER A 62 -7.02 -1.80 5.74
C SER A 62 -8.48 -2.17 5.57
N LEU A 63 -8.89 -2.36 4.32
CA LEU A 63 -10.15 -2.99 3.95
C LEU A 63 -9.84 -4.33 3.29
N TYR A 64 -10.39 -5.37 3.88
CA TYR A 64 -10.29 -6.75 3.40
C TYR A 64 -11.56 -7.13 2.67
N ARG A 65 -11.47 -8.15 1.81
CA ARG A 65 -12.61 -8.68 1.05
C ARG A 65 -13.25 -7.61 0.16
N ILE A 66 -12.39 -6.88 -0.57
CA ILE A 66 -12.78 -6.00 -1.68
C ILE A 66 -12.74 -6.76 -3.03
N GLY A 67 -13.47 -6.28 -4.04
CA GLY A 67 -13.73 -7.01 -5.31
C GLY A 67 -14.91 -8.00 -5.20
N ALA A 68 -15.40 -8.56 -6.31
CA ALA A 68 -16.51 -9.53 -6.31
C ALA A 68 -15.98 -10.96 -6.48
#